data_AF-A0A5E6N2W7-F1
#
_entry.id   AF-A0A5E6N2W7-F1
#
_cell.length_a   1.000
_cell.length_b   1.000
_cell.length_c   1.000
_cell.angle_alpha   90.00
_cell.angle_beta   90.00
_cell.angle_gamma   90.00
#
_symmetry.space_group_name_H-M   'P 1'
#
loop_
_entity.id
_entity.type
_entity.pdbx_description
1 polymer ?
#
loop_
_entity_poly.entity_id
_entity_poly.type
_entity_poly.pdbx_seq_one_letter_code
_entity_poly.pdbx_strand_id
1 'polypeptide(L)' 'MAKDLKMVQKYCQVSKAEEVLLSSSAAPIVLLTIKNNTLSSQVAPKQKKLGFMCLTLRYIIYYCSSLIHPWC' A
#
# COMPACT_ATOMS: atom_id res chain seq x y z
N MET A 1 2.82 1.80 -3.86
CA MET A 1 3.48 1.39 -2.61
C MET A 1 3.66 2.63 -1.74
N ALA A 2 3.26 2.59 -0.47
CA ALA A 2 3.42 3.73 0.44
C ALA A 2 4.52 3.48 1.45
N LYS A 3 5.22 4.56 1.83
CA LYS A 3 6.28 4.52 2.84
C LYS A 3 5.73 4.43 4.27
N ASP A 4 4.61 5.09 4.52
CA ASP A 4 4.02 5.23 5.85
C ASP A 4 2.52 5.55 5.74
N LEU A 5 1.76 5.25 6.80
CA LEU A 5 0.33 5.58 6.90
C LEU A 5 0.05 7.07 6.66
N LYS A 6 0.92 7.98 7.12
CA LYS A 6 0.76 9.42 6.86
C LYS A 6 0.79 9.77 5.37
N MET A 7 1.56 9.04 4.57
CA MET A 7 1.56 9.22 3.13
C MET A 7 0.24 8.78 2.52
N VAL A 8 -0.29 7.64 2.97
CA VAL A 8 -1.57 7.11 2.51
C VAL A 8 -2.72 8.07 2.82
N GLN A 9 -2.78 8.60 4.04
CA GLN A 9 -3.80 9.56 4.48
C GLN A 9 -3.81 10.87 3.69
N LYS A 10 -2.71 11.25 3.04
CA LYS A 10 -2.66 12.43 2.15
C LYS A 10 -3.40 12.21 0.83
N TYR A 11 -3.40 10.98 0.31
CA TYR A 11 -3.99 10.67 -1.01
C TYR A 11 -5.36 10.00 -0.90
N CYS A 12 -5.57 9.20 0.14
CA CYS A 12 -6.75 8.38 0.34
C CYS A 12 -7.36 8.62 1.71
N GLN A 13 -8.67 8.38 1.79
CA GLN A 13 -9.39 8.31 3.05
C GLN A 13 -9.14 6.94 3.66
N VAL A 14 -8.65 6.93 4.90
CA VAL A 14 -8.28 5.71 5.62
C VAL A 14 -9.11 5.64 6.90
N SER A 15 -9.79 4.53 7.09
CA SER A 15 -10.56 4.20 8.29
C SER A 15 -9.68 3.45 9.28
N LYS A 16 -10.04 3.50 10.57
CA LYS A 16 -9.31 2.80 11.64
C LYS A 16 -9.08 1.30 11.36
N ALA A 17 -10.08 0.62 10.79
CA ALA A 17 -9.95 -0.78 10.39
C ALA A 17 -8.91 -0.98 9.26
N GLU A 18 -8.88 -0.08 8.29
CA GLU A 18 -7.93 -0.11 7.17
C GLU A 18 -6.51 0.20 7.65
N GLU A 19 -6.34 1.09 8.62
CA GLU A 19 -5.04 1.36 9.26
C GLU A 19 -4.48 0.13 9.96
N VAL A 20 -5.33 -0.65 10.64
CA VAL A 20 -4.93 -1.91 11.28
C VAL A 20 -4.52 -2.94 10.22
N LEU A 21 -5.25 -3.03 9.10
CA LEU A 21 -4.89 -3.93 8.00
C LEU A 21 -3.56 -3.53 7.34
N LEU A 22 -3.34 -2.24 7.11
CA LEU A 22 -2.10 -1.71 6.55
C LEU A 22 -0.90 -1.86 7.51
N SER A 23 -1.15 -1.89 8.82
CA SER A 23 -0.14 -2.12 9.85
C SER A 23 0.09 -3.61 10.13
N SER A 24 -0.69 -4.49 9.51
CA SER A 24 -0.57 -5.93 9.70
C SER A 24 0.75 -6.44 9.12
N SER A 25 1.34 -7.40 9.82
CA SER A 25 2.56 -8.11 9.41
C SER A 25 2.42 -8.74 8.02
N ALA A 26 1.21 -9.12 7.62
CA ALA A 26 0.94 -9.73 6.31
C ALA A 26 1.06 -8.74 5.12
N ALA A 27 1.22 -7.43 5.38
CA ALA A 27 1.29 -6.37 4.38
C ALA A 27 0.28 -6.53 3.21
N PRO A 28 -1.03 -6.74 3.50
CA PRO A 28 -2.02 -6.96 2.46
C PRO A 28 -2.20 -5.72 1.58
N ILE A 29 -2.68 -5.93 0.35
CA ILE A 29 -3.11 -4.84 -0.52
C ILE A 29 -4.50 -4.38 -0.05
N VAL A 30 -4.59 -3.18 0.51
CA VAL A 30 -5.85 -2.60 1.00
C VAL A 30 -6.39 -1.62 -0.03
N LEU A 31 -7.66 -1.78 -0.41
CA LEU A 31 -8.35 -0.90 -1.36
C LEU A 31 -8.96 0.30 -0.63
N LEU A 32 -8.33 1.47 -0.78
CA LEU A 32 -8.74 2.71 -0.10
C LEU A 32 -9.44 3.66 -1.04
N THR A 33 -10.33 4.50 -0.52
CA THR A 33 -11.04 5.49 -1.33
C THR A 33 -10.20 6.74 -1.54
N ILE A 34 -10.06 7.19 -2.79
CA ILE A 34 -9.26 8.37 -3.14
C ILE A 34 -9.99 9.62 -2.67
N LYS A 35 -9.31 10.50 -1.91
CA LYS A 35 -9.94 11.67 -1.31
C LYS A 35 -10.10 12.84 -2.29
N ASN A 36 -9.19 13.01 -3.26
CA ASN A 36 -9.20 14.24 -4.06
C ASN A 36 -8.55 14.19 -5.46
N ASN A 37 -8.69 13.07 -6.21
CA ASN A 37 -8.12 12.86 -7.56
C ASN A 37 -6.69 13.41 -7.76
N THR A 38 -5.91 13.47 -6.67
CA THR A 38 -4.57 14.07 -6.61
C THR A 38 -3.49 13.14 -7.14
N LEU A 39 -3.89 11.90 -7.45
CA LEU A 39 -3.06 10.91 -8.09
C LEU A 39 -3.19 11.06 -9.61
N SER A 40 -2.06 10.89 -10.30
CA SER A 40 -2.04 10.91 -11.76
C SER A 40 -3.07 9.93 -12.32
N SER A 41 -3.77 10.34 -13.37
CA SER A 41 -4.75 9.52 -14.09
C SER A 41 -4.16 8.21 -14.63
N GLN A 42 -2.83 8.12 -14.74
CA GLN A 42 -2.11 6.92 -15.17
C GLN A 42 -2.04 5.82 -14.09
N VAL A 43 -2.29 6.14 -12.82
CA VAL A 43 -2.20 5.17 -11.72
C VAL A 43 -3.48 4.35 -11.58
N ALA A 44 -4.64 4.97 -11.76
CA ALA A 44 -5.95 4.33 -11.66
C ALA A 44 -7.00 5.13 -12.46
N PRO A 45 -7.00 5.08 -13.80
CA PRO A 45 -7.93 5.85 -14.62
C PRO A 45 -9.37 5.40 -14.34
N LYS A 46 -10.25 6.36 -14.02
CA LYS A 46 -11.69 6.14 -13.74
C LYS A 46 -12.01 5.29 -12.49
N GLN A 47 -11.03 4.95 -11.66
CA GLN A 47 -11.25 4.21 -10.42
C GLN A 47 -11.27 5.13 -9.20
N LYS A 48 -12.31 4.96 -8.36
CA LYS A 48 -12.48 5.71 -7.11
C LYS A 48 -11.68 5.11 -5.94
N LYS A 49 -11.11 3.91 -6.15
CA LYS A 49 -10.39 3.15 -5.14
C LYS A 49 -8.97 2.88 -5.61
N LEU A 50 -8.01 2.97 -4.70
CA LEU A 50 -6.61 2.66 -4.95
C LEU A 50 -6.11 1.59 -3.99
N GLY A 51 -5.41 0.59 -4.53
CA GLY A 51 -4.71 -0.42 -3.74
C GLY A 51 -3.43 0.17 -3.14
N PHE A 52 -3.38 0.26 -1.81
CA PHE A 52 -2.17 0.59 -1.08
C PHE A 52 -1.60 -0.65 -0.39
N MET A 53 -0.29 -0.78 -0.51
CA MET A 53 0.52 -1.74 0.23
C MET A 53 1.52 -0.95 1.05
N CYS A 54 1.55 -1.20 2.36
CA CYS A 54 2.49 -0.60 3.29
C CYS A 54 3.52 -1.67 3.68
N LEU A 55 4.74 -1.55 3.16
CA LEU A 55 5.83 -2.43 3.59
C LEU A 55 6.64 -1.72 4.67
N THR A 56 6.62 -2.26 5.87
CA THR A 56 7.61 -1.89 6.89
C THR A 56 8.98 -2.38 6.44
N LEU A 57 10.03 -1.57 6.62
CA LEU A 57 11.42 -1.88 6.25
C LEU A 57 11.89 -3.27 6.73
N ARG A 58 11.34 -3.77 7.84
CA ARG A 58 11.60 -5.11 8.39
C ARG A 58 11.20 -6.25 7.45
N TYR A 59 10.18 -6.05 6.60
CA TYR A 59 9.72 -7.02 5.61
C TYR A 59 10.47 -6.95 4.28
N ILE A 60 11.00 -5.79 3.89
CA ILE A 60 11.79 -5.65 2.66
C ILE A 60 12.96 -6.62 2.63
N ILE A 61 13.64 -6.83 3.77
CA ILE A 61 14.79 -7.74 3.84
C ILE A 61 14.33 -9.21 3.72
N TYR A 62 13.20 -9.58 4.32
CA TYR A 62 12.62 -10.92 4.24
C TYR A 62 12.04 -11.25 2.84
N TYR A 63 11.32 -10.30 2.23
CA TYR A 63 10.74 -10.47 0.90
C TYR A 63 11.82 -10.46 -0.19
N CYS A 64 12.81 -9.56 -0.10
CA CYS A 64 13.95 -9.54 -1.02
C CYS A 64 14.79 -10.82 -0.88
N SER A 65 15.03 -11.32 0.34
CA SER A 65 15.72 -12.60 0.54
C SER A 65 14.93 -13.80 0.02
N SER A 66 13.60 -13.81 0.16
CA SER A 66 12.75 -14.89 -0.35
C SER A 66 12.57 -14.87 -1.87
N LEU A 67 12.76 -13.71 -2.53
CA LEU A 67 12.73 -13.56 -3.99
C LEU A 67 14.13 -13.65 -4.64
N ILE A 68 15.20 -13.73 -3.86
CA ILE A 68 16.57 -13.95 -4.32
C ILE A 68 16.95 -15.44 -4.37
N HIS A 69 16.05 -16.35 -3.97
CA HIS A 69 16.17 -17.75 -4.40
C HIS A 69 15.61 -17.84 -5.82
N PRO A 70 16.49 -17.80 -6.84
CA PRO A 70 16.05 -17.78 -8.20
C PRO A 70 15.56 -19.19 -8.53
N TRP A 71 14.57 -19.23 -9.40
CA TRP A 71 14.46 -20.23 -10.44
C TRP A 71 15.84 -20.81 -10.82
N CYS A 72 16.16 -21.98 -10.25
CA CYS A 72 17.20 -22.90 -10.69
C CYS A 72 16.68 -24.30 -10.35
#